data_AF-A0A847ST41-F1
#
_entry.id   AF-A0A847ST41-F1
#
_cell.length_a   1.000
_cell.length_b   1.000
_cell.length_c   1.000
_cell.angle_alpha   90.00
_cell.angle_beta   90.00
_cell.angle_gamma   90.00
#
_symmetry.space_group_name_H-M   'P 1'
#
loop_
_entity.id
_entity.type
_entity.pdbx_description
1 polymer ?
#
loop_
_entity_poly.entity_id
_entity_poly.type
_entity_poly.pdbx_seq_one_letter_code
_entity_poly.pdbx_strand_id
1 'polypeptide(L)'
;MAKRFRQGWSFIKNIYFNAEKAVIGNVILHTPNTYEQAKIKLIFDYAFFYAVLLLFILFINMLSMNRVNMILIPIMIGILIGCLLLLRKGMAAKKVGLMTSMTTLIIPIISSFLNNQDLSPKYTLIWIMSILLCYITANLVATLVWSLILCAYLVTIAYVKLNNIAVYVSPGYSPAFQYLANPLIVGMYLLFLIRALGQYYRNIISLEQKRTAEQQQQHLSLINQHLTKQFLLVKGFSRSGKSAFLKGETEFLEACFTEIEKQCGTAIDFLNEPGEI
;
A
#
# COMPACT_ATOMS: atom_id res chain seq x y z
N MET A 1 25.31 16.06 -19.92
CA MET A 1 24.54 14.87 -19.51
C MET A 1 23.63 15.11 -18.31
N ALA A 2 24.09 15.68 -17.20
CA ALA A 2 23.28 15.89 -15.99
C ALA A 2 22.00 16.75 -16.19
N LYS A 3 22.04 17.82 -17.00
CA LYS A 3 20.84 18.63 -17.31
C LYS A 3 19.74 17.85 -18.05
N ARG A 4 20.12 17.04 -19.05
CA ARG A 4 19.17 16.18 -19.79
C ARG A 4 18.60 15.08 -18.91
N PHE A 5 19.41 14.51 -18.03
CA PHE A 5 18.95 13.52 -17.04
C PHE A 5 17.96 14.12 -16.05
N ARG A 6 18.24 15.34 -15.56
CA ARG A 6 17.34 16.09 -14.66
C ARG A 6 16.03 16.50 -15.34
N GLN A 7 16.08 16.89 -16.62
CA GLN A 7 14.90 17.20 -17.42
C GLN A 7 14.05 15.96 -17.71
N GLY A 8 14.68 14.83 -18.10
CA GLY A 8 14.00 13.55 -18.28
C GLY A 8 13.35 13.05 -16.98
N TRP A 9 14.06 13.17 -15.85
CA TRP A 9 13.51 12.84 -14.53
C TRP A 9 12.30 13.71 -14.17
N SER A 10 12.38 15.02 -14.41
CA SER A 10 11.26 15.95 -14.23
C SER A 10 10.06 15.57 -15.08
N PHE A 11 10.28 15.14 -16.33
CA PHE A 11 9.21 14.74 -17.24
C PHE A 11 8.50 13.47 -16.77
N ILE A 12 9.26 12.43 -16.40
CA ILE A 12 8.72 11.18 -15.85
C ILE A 12 7.94 11.45 -14.56
N LYS A 13 8.50 12.31 -13.69
CA LYS A 13 7.86 12.73 -12.44
C LYS A 13 6.53 13.42 -12.72
N ASN A 14 6.48 14.34 -13.69
CA ASN A 14 5.25 15.04 -14.06
C ASN A 14 4.19 14.10 -14.64
N ILE A 15 4.57 13.14 -15.50
CA ILE A 15 3.62 12.13 -16.01
C ILE A 15 3.00 11.35 -14.86
N TYR A 16 3.83 10.87 -13.93
CA TYR A 16 3.37 10.13 -12.76
C TYR A 16 2.40 10.97 -11.91
N PHE A 17 2.75 12.20 -11.54
CA PHE A 17 1.86 13.05 -10.71
C PHE A 17 0.56 13.42 -11.42
N ASN A 18 0.61 13.68 -12.72
CA ASN A 18 -0.59 13.97 -13.50
C ASN A 18 -1.50 12.73 -13.57
N ALA A 19 -0.94 11.54 -13.77
CA ALA A 19 -1.68 10.30 -13.77
C ALA A 19 -2.27 9.99 -12.39
N GLU A 20 -1.50 10.16 -11.31
CA GLU A 20 -1.94 9.96 -9.93
C GLU A 20 -3.11 10.89 -9.61
N LYS A 21 -2.97 12.19 -9.89
CA LYS A 21 -4.03 13.18 -9.66
C LYS A 21 -5.28 12.89 -10.49
N ALA A 22 -5.13 12.46 -11.74
CA ALA A 22 -6.24 12.17 -12.63
C ALA A 22 -7.02 10.90 -12.26
N VAL A 23 -6.33 9.87 -11.76
CA VAL A 23 -6.93 8.57 -11.46
C VAL A 23 -7.42 8.50 -10.01
N ILE A 24 -6.56 8.78 -9.03
CA ILE A 24 -6.87 8.56 -7.62
C ILE A 24 -7.12 9.85 -6.83
N GLY A 25 -6.79 11.02 -7.39
CA GLY A 25 -6.88 12.30 -6.69
C GLY A 25 -8.26 12.60 -6.07
N ASN A 26 -9.34 12.39 -6.83
CA ASN A 26 -10.69 12.63 -6.31
C ASN A 26 -11.14 11.55 -5.31
N VAL A 27 -10.72 10.30 -5.53
CA VAL A 27 -11.16 9.14 -4.74
C VAL A 27 -10.50 9.12 -3.36
N ILE A 28 -9.22 9.48 -3.29
CA ILE A 28 -8.49 9.58 -2.01
C ILE A 28 -9.13 10.64 -1.11
N LEU A 29 -9.52 11.79 -1.65
CA LEU A 29 -10.16 12.87 -0.88
C LEU A 29 -11.49 12.44 -0.24
N HIS A 30 -12.24 11.55 -0.90
CA HIS A 30 -13.54 11.08 -0.43
C HIS A 30 -13.46 9.76 0.37
N THR A 31 -12.26 9.18 0.53
CA THR A 31 -12.07 7.94 1.28
C THR A 31 -11.61 8.29 2.71
N PRO A 32 -12.44 8.10 3.75
CA PRO A 32 -12.07 8.48 5.12
C PRO A 32 -11.05 7.51 5.74
N ASN A 33 -11.04 6.24 5.30
CA ASN A 33 -10.16 5.21 5.86
C ASN A 33 -8.77 5.26 5.22
N THR A 34 -7.76 5.59 6.02
CA THR A 34 -6.35 5.66 5.61
C THR A 34 -5.80 4.33 5.08
N TYR A 35 -6.26 3.20 5.60
CA TYR A 35 -5.87 1.87 5.12
C TYR A 35 -6.40 1.60 3.70
N GLU A 36 -7.64 2.01 3.42
CA GLU A 36 -8.20 1.92 2.07
C GLU A 36 -7.50 2.88 1.10
N GLN A 37 -7.13 4.09 1.56
CA GLN A 37 -6.29 4.99 0.75
C GLN A 37 -4.94 4.36 0.39
N ALA A 38 -4.28 3.66 1.32
CA ALA A 38 -3.02 2.97 1.06
C ALA A 38 -3.18 1.84 0.01
N LYS A 39 -4.27 1.08 0.06
CA LYS A 39 -4.59 0.06 -0.95
C LYS A 39 -4.84 0.66 -2.33
N ILE A 40 -5.64 1.74 -2.40
CA ILE A 40 -5.92 2.45 -3.66
C ILE A 40 -4.61 2.92 -4.28
N LYS A 41 -3.72 3.51 -3.47
CA LYS A 41 -2.41 3.96 -3.93
C LYS A 41 -1.53 2.80 -4.40
N LEU A 42 -1.49 1.69 -3.67
CA LEU A 42 -0.78 0.49 -4.10
C LEU A 42 -1.27 -0.05 -5.45
N ILE A 43 -2.59 -0.14 -5.65
CA ILE A 43 -3.15 -0.64 -6.92
C ILE A 43 -2.81 0.30 -8.06
N PHE A 44 -2.88 1.62 -7.83
CA PHE A 44 -2.46 2.62 -8.82
C PHE A 44 -0.98 2.45 -9.17
N ASP A 45 -0.09 2.44 -8.18
CA ASP A 45 1.35 2.30 -8.37
C ASP A 45 1.67 1.00 -9.11
N TYR A 46 1.04 -0.11 -8.70
CA TYR A 46 1.20 -1.41 -9.33
C TYR A 46 0.79 -1.35 -10.81
N ALA A 47 -0.44 -0.95 -11.11
CA ALA A 47 -0.94 -0.96 -12.49
C ALA A 47 -0.18 0.02 -13.39
N PHE A 48 0.18 1.20 -12.89
CA PHE A 48 0.93 2.20 -13.65
C PHE A 48 2.35 1.71 -13.98
N PHE A 49 3.14 1.33 -12.97
CA PHE A 49 4.53 0.91 -13.20
C PHE A 49 4.59 -0.44 -13.93
N TYR A 50 3.65 -1.35 -13.69
CA TYR A 50 3.58 -2.60 -14.41
C TYR A 50 3.20 -2.40 -15.88
N ALA A 51 2.28 -1.50 -16.21
CA ALA A 51 1.98 -1.15 -17.60
C ALA A 51 3.21 -0.56 -18.32
N VAL A 52 3.96 0.33 -17.66
CA VAL A 52 5.21 0.89 -18.21
C VAL A 52 6.25 -0.20 -18.43
N LEU A 53 6.41 -1.12 -17.47
CA LEU A 53 7.30 -2.26 -17.59
C LEU A 53 6.90 -3.18 -18.75
N LEU A 54 5.61 -3.45 -18.91
CA LEU A 54 5.07 -4.26 -19.99
C LEU A 54 5.32 -3.63 -21.37
N LEU A 55 5.31 -2.31 -21.51
CA LEU A 55 5.70 -1.66 -22.77
C LEU A 55 7.14 -1.97 -23.16
N PHE A 56 8.06 -1.98 -22.20
CA PHE A 56 9.45 -2.34 -22.45
C PHE A 56 9.60 -3.83 -22.79
N ILE A 57 8.87 -4.70 -22.09
CA ILE A 57 8.87 -6.14 -22.38
C ILE A 57 8.24 -6.42 -23.75
N LEU A 58 7.21 -5.67 -24.14
CA LEU A 58 6.62 -5.75 -25.48
C LEU A 58 7.67 -5.45 -26.56
N PHE A 59 8.50 -4.42 -26.37
CA PHE A 59 9.59 -4.10 -27.28
C PHE A 59 10.59 -5.28 -27.42
N ILE A 60 10.98 -5.92 -26.31
CA ILE A 60 11.84 -7.11 -26.35
C ILE A 60 11.16 -8.26 -27.12
N ASN A 61 9.86 -8.48 -26.91
CA ASN A 61 9.12 -9.55 -27.59
C ASN A 61 8.89 -9.27 -29.08
N MET A 62 8.87 -7.99 -29.50
CA MET A 62 8.89 -7.63 -30.92
C MET A 62 10.23 -8.02 -31.56
N LEU A 63 11.35 -7.82 -30.88
CA LEU A 63 12.67 -8.21 -31.38
C LEU A 63 12.82 -9.73 -31.55
N SER A 64 12.21 -10.53 -30.67
CA SER A 64 12.19 -11.98 -30.78
C SER A 64 11.08 -12.53 -31.68
N MET A 65 10.22 -11.67 -32.22
CA MET A 65 9.03 -12.03 -32.99
C MET A 65 8.11 -13.02 -32.26
N ASN A 66 8.04 -12.95 -30.92
CA ASN A 66 7.16 -13.81 -30.13
C ASN A 66 5.70 -13.36 -30.29
N ARG A 67 4.97 -14.02 -31.20
CA ARG A 67 3.60 -13.62 -31.58
C ARG A 67 2.61 -13.67 -30.43
N VAL A 68 2.72 -14.66 -29.55
CA VAL A 68 1.80 -14.82 -28.42
C VAL A 68 1.95 -13.65 -27.45
N ASN A 69 3.18 -13.31 -27.08
CA ASN A 69 3.42 -12.20 -26.14
C ASN A 69 3.13 -10.84 -26.77
N MET A 70 3.32 -10.69 -28.08
CA MET A 70 2.92 -9.49 -28.81
C MET A 70 1.40 -9.25 -28.78
N ILE A 71 0.57 -10.28 -28.57
CA ILE A 71 -0.88 -10.15 -28.44
C ILE A 71 -1.29 -10.03 -26.97
N LEU A 72 -0.76 -10.90 -26.09
CA LEU A 72 -1.15 -10.95 -24.68
C LEU A 72 -0.71 -9.72 -23.90
N ILE A 73 0.46 -9.14 -24.19
CA ILE A 73 0.95 -7.96 -23.47
C ILE A 73 0.05 -6.72 -23.70
N PRO A 74 -0.32 -6.35 -24.94
CA PRO A 74 -1.27 -5.26 -25.16
C PRO A 74 -2.62 -5.49 -24.49
N ILE A 75 -3.15 -6.73 -24.51
CA ILE A 75 -4.40 -7.07 -23.80
C ILE A 75 -4.24 -6.81 -22.31
N MET A 76 -3.13 -7.25 -21.71
CA MET A 76 -2.84 -7.03 -20.30
C MET A 76 -2.75 -5.55 -19.95
N ILE A 77 -2.04 -4.75 -20.77
CA ILE A 77 -1.97 -3.29 -20.61
C ILE A 77 -3.37 -2.67 -20.68
N GLY A 78 -4.18 -3.07 -21.65
CA GLY A 78 -5.56 -2.59 -21.79
C GLY A 78 -6.41 -2.87 -20.55
N ILE A 79 -6.29 -4.07 -19.98
CA ILE A 79 -6.99 -4.45 -18.75
C ILE A 79 -6.50 -3.64 -17.55
N LEU A 80 -5.19 -3.43 -17.39
CA LEU A 80 -4.63 -2.62 -16.31
C LEU A 80 -5.10 -1.17 -16.39
N ILE A 81 -5.14 -0.59 -17.60
CA ILE A 81 -5.72 0.73 -17.83
C ILE A 81 -7.21 0.72 -17.46
N GLY A 82 -7.94 -0.33 -17.82
CA GLY A 82 -9.33 -0.54 -17.38
C GLY A 82 -9.47 -0.53 -15.86
N CYS A 83 -8.61 -1.24 -15.13
CA CYS A 83 -8.58 -1.24 -13.67
C CYS A 83 -8.32 0.16 -13.09
N LEU A 84 -7.41 0.94 -13.69
CA LEU A 84 -7.18 2.34 -13.30
C LEU A 84 -8.43 3.21 -13.55
N LEU A 85 -9.15 3.00 -14.65
CA LEU A 85 -10.41 3.70 -14.92
C LEU A 85 -11.52 3.31 -13.92
N LEU A 86 -11.58 2.05 -13.48
CA LEU A 86 -12.50 1.61 -12.44
C LEU A 86 -12.17 2.23 -11.08
N LEU A 87 -10.88 2.37 -10.75
CA LEU A 87 -10.45 3.15 -9.58
C LEU A 87 -10.91 4.59 -9.70
N ARG A 88 -10.73 5.24 -10.86
CA ARG A 88 -11.17 6.61 -11.10
C ARG A 88 -12.69 6.80 -10.88
N LYS A 89 -13.50 5.78 -11.16
CA LYS A 89 -14.95 5.77 -10.88
C LYS A 89 -15.31 5.54 -9.40
N GLY A 90 -14.34 5.40 -8.51
CA GLY A 90 -14.55 5.18 -7.08
C GLY A 90 -14.90 3.74 -6.72
N MET A 91 -14.58 2.76 -7.56
CA MET A 91 -14.81 1.36 -7.23
C MET A 91 -13.93 0.92 -6.05
N ALA A 92 -14.50 0.11 -5.14
CA ALA A 92 -13.80 -0.38 -3.96
C ALA A 92 -12.46 -1.05 -4.33
N ALA A 93 -11.40 -0.72 -3.58
CA ALA A 93 -10.05 -1.21 -3.79
C ALA A 93 -9.98 -2.75 -3.82
N LYS A 94 -10.78 -3.41 -2.97
CA LYS A 94 -10.93 -4.87 -2.94
C LYS A 94 -11.32 -5.46 -4.30
N LYS A 95 -12.30 -4.87 -4.99
CA LYS A 95 -12.78 -5.40 -6.28
C LYS A 95 -11.75 -5.18 -7.38
N VAL A 96 -11.18 -3.97 -7.45
CA VAL A 96 -10.18 -3.65 -8.46
C VAL A 96 -8.89 -4.44 -8.23
N GLY A 97 -8.47 -4.58 -6.98
CA GLY A 97 -7.30 -5.38 -6.58
C GLY A 97 -7.46 -6.85 -6.96
N LEU A 98 -8.64 -7.44 -6.72
CA LEU A 98 -8.95 -8.81 -7.13
C LEU A 98 -8.90 -8.97 -8.67
N MET A 99 -9.47 -8.02 -9.41
CA MET A 99 -9.44 -8.06 -10.88
C MET A 99 -8.01 -7.89 -11.42
N THR A 100 -7.23 -6.99 -10.80
CA THR A 100 -5.83 -6.76 -11.17
C THR A 100 -4.98 -7.98 -10.87
N SER A 101 -5.10 -8.61 -9.70
CA SER A 101 -4.36 -9.82 -9.37
C SER A 101 -4.76 -10.99 -10.28
N MET A 102 -6.06 -11.23 -10.48
CA MET A 102 -6.56 -12.29 -11.36
C MET A 102 -5.97 -12.18 -12.78
N THR A 103 -6.01 -10.98 -13.36
CA THR A 103 -5.51 -10.75 -14.72
C THR A 103 -3.99 -10.88 -14.79
N THR A 104 -3.29 -10.46 -13.73
CA THR A 104 -1.84 -10.61 -13.57
C THR A 104 -1.41 -12.04 -13.20
N LEU A 105 -2.35 -12.95 -12.94
CA LEU A 105 -2.11 -14.38 -12.76
C LEU A 105 -2.40 -15.16 -14.05
N ILE A 106 -3.60 -14.98 -14.60
CA ILE A 106 -4.13 -15.80 -15.70
C ILE A 106 -3.41 -15.50 -17.02
N ILE A 107 -3.14 -14.23 -17.35
CA ILE A 107 -2.49 -13.90 -18.62
C ILE A 107 -1.06 -14.49 -18.69
N PRO A 108 -0.23 -14.37 -17.64
CA PRO A 108 1.06 -15.05 -17.59
C PRO A 108 0.98 -16.59 -17.61
N ILE A 109 -0.06 -17.19 -17.02
CA ILE A 109 -0.32 -18.64 -17.14
C ILE A 109 -0.54 -19.04 -18.60
N ILE A 110 -1.39 -18.29 -19.33
CA ILE A 110 -1.66 -18.55 -20.75
C ILE A 110 -0.38 -18.33 -21.57
N SER A 111 0.34 -17.24 -21.31
CA SER A 111 1.62 -16.93 -21.97
C SER A 111 2.67 -18.02 -21.73
N SER A 112 2.84 -18.49 -20.50
CA SER A 112 3.77 -19.58 -20.17
C SER A 112 3.37 -20.89 -20.86
N PHE A 113 2.07 -21.23 -20.86
CA PHE A 113 1.57 -22.45 -21.51
C PHE A 113 1.86 -22.48 -23.02
N LEU A 114 1.62 -21.37 -23.72
CA LEU A 114 1.84 -21.24 -25.16
C LEU A 114 3.32 -21.03 -25.55
N ASN A 115 4.17 -20.66 -24.58
CA ASN A 115 5.62 -20.52 -24.75
C ASN A 115 6.36 -21.72 -24.18
N ASN A 116 6.04 -22.94 -24.65
CA ASN A 116 6.74 -24.17 -24.28
C ASN A 116 6.67 -24.52 -22.76
N GLN A 117 5.54 -24.19 -22.12
CA GLN A 117 5.32 -24.41 -20.68
C GLN A 117 6.52 -23.91 -19.85
N ASP A 118 6.92 -22.68 -20.13
CA ASP A 118 8.11 -22.06 -19.57
C ASP A 118 7.86 -21.67 -18.10
N LEU A 119 8.55 -22.35 -17.19
CA LEU A 119 8.50 -22.13 -15.75
C LEU A 119 9.71 -21.30 -15.25
N SER A 120 10.35 -20.55 -16.14
CA SER A 120 11.50 -19.73 -15.79
C SER A 120 11.15 -18.66 -14.76
N PRO A 121 12.16 -18.14 -14.03
CA PRO A 121 11.94 -17.16 -12.97
C PRO A 121 11.16 -15.91 -13.39
N LYS A 122 11.12 -15.54 -14.67
CA LYS A 122 10.33 -14.41 -15.17
C LYS A 122 8.83 -14.59 -14.90
N TYR A 123 8.28 -15.79 -15.11
CA TYR A 123 6.85 -16.05 -14.89
C TYR A 123 6.57 -16.26 -13.41
N THR A 124 7.45 -16.97 -12.71
CA THR A 124 7.36 -17.18 -11.26
C THR A 124 7.28 -15.86 -10.49
N LEU A 125 8.10 -14.88 -10.84
CA LEU A 125 8.03 -13.56 -10.21
C LEU A 125 6.69 -12.88 -10.45
N ILE A 126 6.16 -12.91 -11.68
CA ILE A 126 4.85 -12.30 -11.97
C ILE A 126 3.74 -12.97 -11.15
N TRP A 127 3.75 -14.30 -11.05
CA TRP A 127 2.76 -15.04 -10.26
C TRP A 127 2.85 -14.72 -8.77
N ILE A 128 4.05 -14.68 -8.20
CA ILE A 128 4.25 -14.28 -6.79
C ILE A 128 3.74 -12.86 -6.57
N MET A 129 4.04 -11.92 -7.49
CA MET A 129 3.57 -10.55 -7.39
C MET A 129 2.05 -10.44 -7.44
N SER A 130 1.40 -11.24 -8.30
CA SER A 130 -0.07 -11.29 -8.38
C SER A 130 -0.69 -11.79 -7.06
N ILE A 131 -0.17 -12.89 -6.50
CA ILE A 131 -0.64 -13.47 -5.25
C ILE A 131 -0.46 -12.47 -4.10
N LEU A 132 0.71 -11.82 -4.01
CA LEU A 132 0.99 -10.83 -2.98
C LEU A 132 0.10 -9.59 -3.11
N LEU A 133 -0.15 -9.12 -4.34
CA LEU A 133 -1.09 -8.03 -4.59
C LEU A 133 -2.50 -8.42 -4.13
N CYS A 134 -2.94 -9.65 -4.40
CA CYS A 134 -4.24 -10.14 -3.96
C CYS A 134 -4.34 -10.19 -2.43
N TYR A 135 -3.29 -10.64 -1.76
CA TYR A 135 -3.24 -10.72 -0.30
C TYR A 135 -3.44 -9.35 0.35
N ILE A 136 -2.74 -8.35 -0.17
CA ILE A 136 -2.78 -6.99 0.37
C ILE A 136 -4.11 -6.29 0.05
N THR A 137 -4.64 -6.48 -1.15
CA THR A 137 -5.77 -5.67 -1.64
C THR A 137 -7.14 -6.31 -1.39
N ALA A 138 -7.25 -7.64 -1.44
CA ALA A 138 -8.53 -8.34 -1.41
C ALA A 138 -8.82 -9.06 -0.08
N ASN A 139 -8.27 -10.25 0.11
CA ASN A 139 -8.36 -11.07 1.33
C ASN A 139 -7.51 -12.35 1.22
N LEU A 140 -7.31 -13.01 2.37
CA LEU A 140 -6.60 -14.29 2.46
C LEU A 140 -7.28 -15.39 1.63
N VAL A 141 -8.61 -15.48 1.67
CA VAL A 141 -9.36 -16.55 0.97
C VAL A 141 -9.13 -16.48 -0.55
N ALA A 142 -9.27 -15.31 -1.18
CA ALA A 142 -9.00 -15.19 -2.61
C ALA A 142 -7.54 -15.48 -2.95
N THR A 143 -6.62 -15.11 -2.07
CA THR A 143 -5.20 -15.41 -2.22
C THR A 143 -4.95 -16.91 -2.22
N LEU A 144 -5.55 -17.65 -1.30
CA LEU A 144 -5.45 -19.12 -1.26
C LEU A 144 -6.05 -19.75 -2.53
N VAL A 145 -7.16 -19.23 -3.03
CA VAL A 145 -7.76 -19.67 -4.30
C VAL A 145 -6.80 -19.45 -5.47
N TRP A 146 -6.16 -18.28 -5.57
CA TRP A 146 -5.17 -18.02 -6.62
C TRP A 146 -3.92 -18.90 -6.50
N SER A 147 -3.43 -19.12 -5.29
CA SER A 147 -2.33 -20.05 -5.03
C SER A 147 -2.70 -21.48 -5.43
N LEU A 148 -3.92 -21.93 -5.13
CA LEU A 148 -4.40 -23.25 -5.52
C LEU A 148 -4.49 -23.39 -7.04
N ILE A 149 -5.01 -22.38 -7.74
CA ILE A 149 -5.07 -22.33 -9.20
C ILE A 149 -3.68 -22.42 -9.81
N LEU A 150 -2.71 -21.68 -9.26
CA LEU A 150 -1.32 -21.75 -9.70
C LEU A 150 -0.72 -23.13 -9.45
N CYS A 151 -0.90 -23.71 -8.27
CA CYS A 151 -0.42 -25.06 -7.95
C CYS A 151 -1.02 -26.11 -8.90
N ALA A 152 -2.32 -26.06 -9.15
CA ALA A 152 -2.98 -26.94 -10.10
C ALA A 152 -2.35 -26.85 -11.50
N TYR A 153 -2.13 -25.62 -11.98
CA TYR A 153 -1.45 -25.38 -13.26
C TYR A 153 -0.02 -25.95 -13.30
N LEU A 154 0.77 -25.78 -12.23
CA LEU A 154 2.13 -26.33 -12.16
C LEU A 154 2.13 -27.86 -12.19
N VAL A 155 1.19 -28.50 -11.50
CA VAL A 155 1.00 -29.96 -11.56
C VAL A 155 0.62 -30.40 -12.98
N THR A 156 -0.29 -29.68 -13.65
CA THR A 156 -0.67 -29.96 -15.04
C THR A 156 0.53 -29.87 -15.98
N ILE A 157 1.37 -28.83 -15.85
CA ILE A 157 2.59 -28.72 -16.67
C ILE A 157 3.57 -29.84 -16.39
N ALA A 158 3.79 -30.19 -15.11
CA ALA A 158 4.66 -31.30 -14.74
C ALA A 158 4.17 -32.60 -15.40
N TYR A 159 2.87 -32.87 -15.35
CA TYR A 159 2.27 -34.03 -16.02
C TYR A 159 2.47 -34.00 -17.54
N VAL A 160 2.23 -32.86 -18.20
CA VAL A 160 2.44 -32.69 -19.64
C VAL A 160 3.89 -32.97 -20.05
N LYS A 161 4.87 -32.44 -19.29
CA LYS A 161 6.29 -32.64 -19.56
C LYS A 161 6.75 -34.06 -19.29
N LEU A 162 6.30 -34.69 -18.20
CA LEU A 162 6.65 -36.07 -17.88
C LEU A 162 6.15 -37.07 -18.94
N ASN A 163 4.97 -36.82 -19.50
CA ASN A 163 4.37 -37.68 -20.53
C ASN A 163 4.75 -37.28 -21.96
N ASN A 164 5.64 -36.30 -22.15
CA ASN A 164 6.06 -35.79 -23.46
C ASN A 164 4.88 -35.44 -24.41
N ILE A 165 3.80 -34.89 -23.85
CA ILE A 165 2.64 -34.51 -24.64
C ILE A 165 3.02 -33.31 -25.52
N ALA A 166 2.89 -33.46 -26.84
CA ALA A 166 3.20 -32.40 -27.79
C ALA A 166 2.15 -31.28 -27.69
N VAL A 167 2.56 -30.14 -27.15
CA VAL A 167 1.73 -28.93 -27.04
C VAL A 167 2.24 -27.88 -28.02
N TYR A 168 1.34 -27.05 -28.54
CA TYR A 168 1.69 -25.93 -29.40
C TYR A 168 2.70 -24.99 -28.74
N VAL A 169 3.75 -24.64 -29.49
CA VAL A 169 4.77 -23.67 -29.09
C VAL A 169 4.71 -22.46 -30.01
N SER A 170 4.71 -21.27 -29.42
CA SER A 170 4.61 -20.01 -30.16
C SER A 170 5.73 -19.87 -31.21
N PRO A 171 5.40 -19.47 -32.44
CA PRO A 171 6.38 -19.06 -33.46
C PRO A 171 7.21 -17.88 -32.93
N GLY A 172 8.54 -17.97 -33.07
CA GLY A 172 9.48 -16.98 -32.52
C GLY A 172 9.98 -17.32 -31.11
N TYR A 173 9.48 -18.39 -30.47
CA TYR A 173 10.11 -18.92 -29.27
C TYR A 173 11.47 -19.54 -29.60
N SER A 174 12.55 -18.94 -29.09
CA SER A 174 13.91 -19.46 -29.19
C SER A 174 14.51 -19.63 -27.79
N PRO A 175 14.92 -20.85 -27.39
CA PRO A 175 15.57 -21.09 -26.11
C PRO A 175 16.78 -20.18 -25.89
N ALA A 176 17.62 -20.00 -26.91
CA ALA A 176 18.83 -19.18 -26.83
C ALA A 176 18.52 -17.71 -26.53
N PHE A 177 17.51 -17.13 -27.21
CA PHE A 177 17.09 -15.76 -26.95
C PHE A 177 16.51 -15.61 -25.54
N GLN A 178 15.74 -16.60 -25.06
CA GLN A 178 15.18 -16.58 -23.71
C GLN A 178 16.27 -16.64 -22.65
N TYR A 179 17.33 -17.44 -22.82
CA TYR A 179 18.44 -17.47 -21.87
C TYR A 179 19.13 -16.11 -21.73
N LEU A 180 19.25 -15.35 -22.82
CA LEU A 180 19.85 -14.01 -22.80
C LEU A 180 18.89 -12.95 -22.22
N ALA A 181 17.62 -13.01 -22.58
CA ALA A 181 16.63 -12.01 -22.18
C ALA A 181 16.10 -12.22 -20.74
N ASN A 182 16.03 -13.46 -20.26
CA ASN A 182 15.45 -13.80 -18.96
C ASN A 182 16.11 -13.04 -17.79
N PRO A 183 17.45 -12.96 -17.64
CA PRO A 183 18.08 -12.22 -16.55
C PRO A 183 17.69 -10.74 -16.55
N LEU A 184 17.61 -10.12 -17.73
CA LEU A 184 17.22 -8.73 -17.89
C LEU A 184 15.75 -8.51 -17.49
N ILE A 185 14.85 -9.38 -17.94
CA ILE A 185 13.42 -9.36 -17.59
C ILE A 185 13.22 -9.58 -16.08
N VAL A 186 13.90 -10.56 -15.50
CA VAL A 186 13.87 -10.87 -14.07
C VAL A 186 14.38 -9.68 -13.25
N GLY A 187 15.49 -9.06 -13.64
CA GLY A 187 16.03 -7.88 -12.98
C GLY A 187 15.04 -6.72 -12.94
N MET A 188 14.33 -6.47 -14.05
CA MET A 188 13.29 -5.44 -14.07
C MET A 188 12.09 -5.78 -13.18
N TYR A 189 11.64 -7.04 -13.15
CA TYR A 189 10.57 -7.45 -12.25
C TYR A 189 10.98 -7.34 -10.77
N LEU A 190 12.23 -7.65 -10.43
CA LEU A 190 12.75 -7.45 -9.06
C LEU A 190 12.76 -5.97 -8.67
N LEU A 191 13.24 -5.09 -9.54
CA LEU A 191 13.20 -3.63 -9.29
C LEU A 191 11.78 -3.12 -9.12
N PHE A 192 10.84 -3.62 -9.93
CA PHE A 192 9.42 -3.31 -9.80
C PHE A 192 8.85 -3.80 -8.46
N LEU A 193 9.17 -5.02 -8.05
CA LEU A 193 8.72 -5.61 -6.78
C LEU A 193 9.24 -4.82 -5.57
N ILE A 194 10.54 -4.48 -5.56
CA ILE A 194 11.15 -3.66 -4.51
C ILE A 194 10.47 -2.30 -4.43
N ARG A 195 10.20 -1.66 -5.57
CA ARG A 195 9.52 -0.37 -5.62
C ARG A 195 8.09 -0.46 -5.08
N ALA A 196 7.30 -1.42 -5.56
CA ALA A 196 5.90 -1.57 -5.18
C ALA A 196 5.74 -1.88 -3.68
N LEU A 197 6.52 -2.83 -3.15
CA LEU A 197 6.48 -3.18 -1.73
C LEU A 197 7.11 -2.12 -0.84
N GLY A 198 8.25 -1.56 -1.26
CA GLY A 198 8.91 -0.50 -0.51
C GLY A 198 8.02 0.74 -0.36
N GLN A 199 7.29 1.11 -1.41
CA GLN A 199 6.35 2.23 -1.34
C GLN A 199 5.16 1.92 -0.45
N TYR A 200 4.60 0.70 -0.53
CA TYR A 200 3.52 0.26 0.35
C TYR A 200 3.92 0.27 1.83
N TYR A 201 5.09 -0.28 2.16
CA TYR A 201 5.61 -0.32 3.51
C TYR A 201 5.85 1.09 4.08
N ARG A 202 6.46 1.99 3.29
CA ARG A 202 6.64 3.39 3.68
C ARG A 202 5.30 4.10 3.90
N ASN A 203 4.30 3.81 3.06
CA ASN A 203 2.97 4.36 3.24
C ASN A 203 2.36 3.87 4.57
N ILE A 204 2.44 2.57 4.89
CA ILE A 204 1.96 2.04 6.18
C ILE A 204 2.67 2.69 7.37
N ILE A 205 4.00 2.73 7.39
CA ILE A 205 4.75 3.33 8.51
C ILE A 205 4.34 4.79 8.68
N SER A 206 4.24 5.55 7.58
CA SER A 206 3.84 6.95 7.66
C SER A 206 2.42 7.11 8.22
N LEU A 207 1.55 6.13 8.01
CA LEU A 207 0.19 6.12 8.55
C LEU A 207 0.17 5.75 10.02
N GLU A 208 0.95 4.76 10.45
CA GLU A 208 1.11 4.41 11.86
C GLU A 208 1.66 5.59 12.66
N GLN A 209 2.70 6.25 12.16
CA GLN A 209 3.29 7.44 12.80
C GLN A 209 2.27 8.57 12.97
N LYS A 210 1.44 8.85 11.96
CA LYS A 210 0.37 9.86 12.05
C LYS A 210 -0.67 9.49 13.09
N ARG A 211 -1.11 8.23 13.11
CA ARG A 211 -2.10 7.75 14.08
C ARG A 211 -1.57 7.87 15.51
N THR A 212 -0.32 7.48 15.75
CA THR A 212 0.32 7.63 17.07
C THR A 212 0.42 9.10 17.48
N ALA A 213 0.76 10.00 16.55
CA ALA A 213 0.81 11.45 16.83
C ALA A 213 -0.58 12.04 17.15
N GLU A 214 -1.62 11.63 16.41
CA GLU A 214 -3.01 12.04 16.68
C GLU A 214 -3.49 11.56 18.05
N GLN A 215 -3.20 10.30 18.40
CA GLN A 215 -3.50 9.75 19.72
C GLN A 215 -2.76 10.51 20.83
N GLN A 216 -1.47 10.79 20.64
CA GLN A 216 -0.69 11.61 21.58
C GLN A 216 -1.28 13.01 21.74
N GLN A 217 -1.72 13.66 20.65
CA GLN A 217 -2.39 14.96 20.74
C GLN A 217 -3.72 14.90 21.48
N GLN A 218 -4.52 13.85 21.25
CA GLN A 218 -5.77 13.64 21.99
C GLN A 218 -5.51 13.45 23.49
N HIS A 219 -4.53 12.61 23.84
CA HIS A 219 -4.09 12.44 25.24
C HIS A 219 -3.63 13.76 25.86
N LEU A 220 -2.76 14.51 25.17
CA LEU A 220 -2.31 15.82 25.64
C LEU A 220 -3.47 16.81 25.80
N SER A 221 -4.46 16.79 24.90
CA SER A 221 -5.64 17.66 25.00
C SER A 221 -6.51 17.32 26.22
N LEU A 222 -6.69 16.04 26.53
CA LEU A 222 -7.41 15.58 27.71
C LEU A 222 -6.67 15.97 28.98
N ILE A 223 -5.35 15.72 29.03
CA ILE A 223 -4.50 16.14 30.15
C ILE A 223 -4.62 17.65 30.37
N ASN A 224 -4.50 18.45 29.31
CA ASN A 224 -4.60 19.89 29.41
C ASN A 224 -6.01 20.35 29.89
N GLN A 225 -7.07 19.70 29.42
CA GLN A 225 -8.43 19.99 29.87
C GLN A 225 -8.64 19.67 31.37
N HIS A 226 -8.12 18.53 31.83
CA HIS A 226 -8.19 18.12 33.24
C HIS A 226 -7.36 19.05 34.14
N LEU A 227 -6.12 19.33 33.76
CA LEU A 227 -5.27 20.28 34.48
C LEU A 227 -5.86 21.70 34.50
N THR A 228 -6.46 22.15 33.39
CA THR A 228 -7.12 23.47 33.34
C THR A 228 -8.32 23.53 34.28
N LYS A 229 -9.13 22.46 34.37
CA LYS A 229 -10.23 22.38 35.35
C LYS A 229 -9.72 22.45 36.78
N GLN A 230 -8.71 21.65 37.12
CA GLN A 230 -8.11 21.65 38.46
C GLN A 230 -7.48 23.02 38.79
N PHE A 231 -6.78 23.65 37.85
CA PHE A 231 -6.20 24.99 38.04
C PHE A 231 -7.26 26.07 38.23
N LEU A 232 -8.36 26.04 37.47
CA LEU A 232 -9.47 26.98 37.65
C LEU A 232 -10.13 26.82 39.03
N LEU A 233 -10.28 25.58 39.51
CA LEU A 233 -10.79 25.29 40.85
C LEU A 233 -9.85 25.85 41.93
N VAL A 234 -8.55 25.57 41.85
CA VAL A 234 -7.54 26.13 42.78
C VAL A 234 -7.54 27.66 42.78
N LYS A 235 -7.65 28.30 41.60
CA LYS A 235 -7.76 29.76 41.50
C LYS A 235 -9.05 30.30 42.12
N GLY A 236 -10.15 29.57 41.97
CA GLY A 236 -11.43 29.86 42.63
C GLY A 236 -11.31 29.79 44.16
N PHE A 237 -10.74 28.71 44.67
CA PHE A 237 -10.46 28.54 46.10
C PHE A 237 -9.49 29.60 46.64
N SER A 238 -8.44 29.97 45.90
CA SER A 238 -7.51 31.04 46.28
C SER A 238 -8.19 32.42 46.37
N ARG A 239 -9.10 32.75 45.44
CA ARG A 239 -9.89 34.00 45.52
C ARG A 239 -10.86 33.99 46.71
N SER A 240 -11.51 32.85 46.96
CA SER A 240 -12.37 32.65 48.13
C SER A 240 -11.58 32.81 49.43
N GLY A 241 -10.41 32.18 49.52
CA GLY A 241 -9.48 32.27 50.65
C GLY A 241 -8.99 33.70 50.91
N LYS A 242 -8.69 34.48 49.86
CA LYS A 242 -8.35 35.91 50.03
C LYS A 242 -9.49 36.71 50.67
N SER A 243 -10.73 36.40 50.31
CA SER A 243 -11.92 37.06 50.89
C SER A 243 -12.21 36.61 52.32
N ALA A 244 -11.99 35.33 52.64
CA ALA A 244 -12.13 34.78 53.99
C ALA A 244 -11.02 35.27 54.94
N PHE A 245 -9.79 35.43 54.43
CA PHE A 245 -8.68 36.04 55.15
C PHE A 245 -9.00 37.49 55.57
N LEU A 246 -9.60 38.28 54.68
CA LEU A 246 -10.06 39.64 54.98
C LEU A 246 -11.17 39.69 56.03
N LYS A 247 -11.92 38.59 56.23
CA LYS A 247 -13.00 38.46 57.22
C LYS A 247 -12.55 37.83 58.54
N GLY A 248 -11.32 37.36 58.65
CA GLY A 248 -10.78 36.73 59.87
C GLY A 248 -11.26 35.30 60.11
N GLU A 249 -11.83 34.62 59.11
CA GLU A 249 -12.32 33.25 59.22
C GLU A 249 -11.18 32.26 58.97
N THR A 250 -10.40 31.95 60.02
CA THR A 250 -9.19 31.12 59.93
C THR A 250 -9.47 29.65 59.65
N GLU A 251 -10.56 29.08 60.17
CA GLU A 251 -10.94 27.68 59.93
C GLU A 251 -11.34 27.43 58.46
N PHE A 252 -12.03 28.38 57.84
CA PHE A 252 -12.40 28.30 56.43
C PHE A 252 -11.18 28.45 55.51
N LEU A 253 -10.18 29.22 55.94
CA LEU A 253 -8.91 29.38 55.25
C LEU A 253 -8.12 28.06 55.22
N GLU A 254 -8.05 27.38 56.37
CA GLU A 254 -7.35 26.11 56.51
C GLU A 254 -8.01 25.02 55.65
N ALA A 255 -9.35 24.92 55.68
CA ALA A 255 -10.11 24.04 54.80
C ALA A 255 -9.89 24.32 53.29
N CYS A 256 -9.78 25.59 52.90
CA CYS A 256 -9.45 25.96 51.53
C CYS A 256 -8.04 25.51 51.12
N PHE A 257 -7.04 25.62 52.02
CA PHE A 257 -5.67 25.18 51.73
C PHE A 257 -5.57 23.65 51.65
N THR A 258 -6.24 22.92 52.53
CA THR A 258 -6.26 21.44 52.47
C THR A 258 -6.90 20.93 51.18
N GLU A 259 -7.97 21.59 50.71
CA GLU A 259 -8.61 21.21 49.45
C GLU A 259 -7.75 21.60 48.23
N ILE A 260 -7.04 22.73 48.27
CA ILE A 260 -6.04 23.07 47.24
C ILE A 260 -4.93 22.02 47.17
N GLU A 261 -4.39 21.60 48.32
CA GLU A 261 -3.35 20.58 48.41
C GLU A 261 -3.83 19.23 47.84
N LYS A 262 -5.06 18.84 48.15
CA LYS A 262 -5.70 17.62 47.61
C LYS A 262 -5.88 17.68 46.08
N GLN A 263 -6.32 18.82 45.54
CA GLN A 263 -6.47 18.99 44.09
C GLN A 263 -5.11 18.99 43.37
N CYS A 264 -4.07 19.57 43.99
CA CYS A 264 -2.70 19.50 43.50
C CYS A 264 -2.14 18.07 43.53
N GLY A 265 -2.38 17.30 44.59
CA GLY A 265 -1.99 15.88 44.67
C GLY A 265 -2.65 15.05 43.57
N THR A 266 -3.96 15.25 43.36
CA THR A 266 -4.71 14.57 42.29
C THR A 266 -4.18 14.91 40.89
N ALA A 267 -3.70 16.13 40.67
CA ALA A 267 -3.08 16.56 39.42
C ALA A 267 -1.71 15.89 39.19
N ILE A 268 -0.92 15.74 40.26
CA ILE A 268 0.39 15.09 40.24
C ILE A 268 0.24 13.58 39.98
N ASP A 269 -0.71 12.92 40.65
CA ASP A 269 -0.99 11.50 40.46
C ASP A 269 -1.43 11.22 39.02
N PHE A 270 -2.29 12.06 38.44
CA PHE A 270 -2.72 11.95 37.05
C PHE A 270 -1.59 12.18 36.03
N LEU A 271 -0.57 12.96 36.37
CA LEU A 271 0.64 13.15 35.55
C LEU A 271 1.65 12.00 35.71
N ASN A 272 1.63 11.32 36.85
CA ASN A 272 2.56 10.24 37.20
C ASN A 272 2.03 8.85 36.86
N GLU A 273 0.72 8.68 36.61
CA GLU A 273 0.18 7.42 36.09
C GLU A 273 0.87 7.11 34.75
N PRO A 274 1.71 6.05 34.68
CA PRO A 274 2.24 5.60 33.42
C PRO A 274 1.06 5.10 32.60
N GLY A 275 0.76 5.78 31.48
CA GLY A 275 -0.45 5.51 30.70
C GLY A 275 -0.68 4.03 30.44
N GLU A 276 -1.56 3.41 31.22
CA GLU A 276 -2.13 2.09 30.94
C GLU A 276 -3.29 2.29 29.96
N ILE A 277 -2.96 2.24 28.66
CA ILE A 277 -3.86 1.81 27.58
C ILE A 277 -3.07 0.95 26.60
#